data_AF-T0M5Y7-F1
#
_entry.id   AF-T0M5Y7-F1
#
_cell.length_a   1.000
_cell.length_b   1.000
_cell.length_c   1.000
_cell.angle_alpha   90.00
_cell.angle_beta   90.00
_cell.angle_gamma   90.00
#
_symmetry.space_group_name_H-M   'P 1'
#
loop_
_entity.id
_entity.type
_entity.pdbx_description
1 polymer ?
#
loop_
_entity_poly.entity_id
_entity_poly.type
_entity_poly.pdbx_seq_one_letter_code
_entity_poly.pdbx_strand_id
1 'polypeptide(L)'
;MKHATSDDLKSVDQLLEKVRKIHGIAEKQPGHFYYKGKNVLHFHEENGSLFADIGDDRMKVSEFLYSEIVRKVEIYISEIELARDSEKIHRS
;
A
#
# COMPACT_ATOMS: atom_id res chain seq x y z
N MET A 1 1.65 13.73 13.46
CA MET A 1 0.83 13.13 12.38
C MET A 1 0.26 14.18 11.44
N LYS A 2 1.05 14.61 10.46
CA LYS A 2 0.55 15.32 9.28
C LYS A 2 0.45 14.28 8.15
N HIS A 3 -0.52 14.44 7.25
CA HIS A 3 -0.52 13.63 6.04
C HIS A 3 0.65 14.08 5.16
N ALA A 4 1.32 13.12 4.51
CA ALA A 4 2.39 13.42 3.56
C ALA A 4 1.90 14.47 2.56
N THR A 5 2.52 15.65 2.58
CA THR A 5 2.20 16.72 1.63
C THR A 5 2.60 16.31 0.22
N SER A 6 1.93 16.86 -0.79
CA SER A 6 2.17 16.55 -2.21
C SER A 6 3.63 16.72 -2.67
N ASP A 7 4.41 17.55 -1.97
CA ASP A 7 5.84 17.75 -2.26
C ASP A 7 6.72 16.60 -1.72
N ASP A 8 6.33 15.97 -0.59
CA ASP A 8 6.98 14.76 -0.06
C ASP A 8 6.66 13.54 -0.93
N LEU A 9 5.45 13.51 -1.48
CA LEU A 9 4.98 12.45 -2.38
C LEU A 9 5.69 12.47 -3.74
N LYS A 10 6.32 13.59 -4.17
CA LYS A 10 7.14 13.61 -5.39
C LYS A 10 8.36 12.71 -5.29
N SER A 11 8.99 12.64 -4.11
CA SER A 11 10.17 11.80 -3.89
C SER A 11 9.82 10.31 -3.99
N VAL A 12 8.58 9.94 -3.67
CA VAL A 12 8.07 8.56 -3.75
C VAL A 12 7.18 8.33 -4.97
N ASP A 13 7.14 9.24 -5.94
CA ASP A 13 6.29 9.12 -7.13
C ASP A 13 6.59 7.83 -7.91
N GLN A 14 7.87 7.46 -8.02
CA GLN A 14 8.29 6.19 -8.63
C GLN A 14 7.74 4.95 -7.88
N LEU A 15 7.67 5.01 -6.56
CA LEU A 15 7.07 3.95 -5.75
C LEU A 15 5.56 3.90 -5.98
N LEU A 16 4.90 5.06 -5.99
CA LEU A 16 3.46 5.18 -6.26
C LEU A 16 3.12 4.66 -7.65
N GLU A 17 3.91 4.97 -8.69
CA GLU A 17 3.73 4.42 -10.03
C GLU A 17 3.85 2.90 -10.07
N LYS A 18 4.82 2.32 -9.35
CA LYS A 18 4.96 0.85 -9.25
C LYS A 18 3.76 0.24 -8.55
N VAL A 19 3.31 0.84 -7.45
CA VAL A 19 2.12 0.39 -6.75
C VAL A 19 0.93 0.49 -7.68
N ARG A 20 0.66 1.65 -8.32
CA ARG A 20 -0.43 1.88 -9.29
C ARG A 20 -0.51 0.86 -10.43
N LYS A 21 0.61 0.23 -10.79
CA LYS A 21 0.66 -0.84 -11.81
C LYS A 21 0.16 -2.20 -11.31
N ILE A 22 0.02 -2.39 -10.00
CA ILE A 22 -0.56 -3.58 -9.40
C ILE A 22 -2.04 -3.65 -9.80
N HIS A 23 -2.48 -4.82 -10.26
CA HIS A 23 -3.83 -4.97 -10.77
C HIS A 23 -4.88 -4.97 -9.65
N GLY A 24 -5.94 -4.17 -9.81
CA GLY A 24 -7.11 -4.19 -8.93
C GLY A 24 -7.00 -3.36 -7.64
N ILE A 25 -5.88 -2.68 -7.41
CA ILE A 25 -5.81 -1.62 -6.40
C ILE A 25 -6.40 -0.31 -6.95
N ALA A 26 -7.02 0.45 -6.07
CA ALA A 26 -7.61 1.75 -6.34
C ALA A 26 -7.02 2.78 -5.38
N GLU A 27 -6.41 3.82 -5.93
CA GLU A 27 -5.97 4.97 -5.15
C GLU A 27 -7.16 5.90 -4.92
N LYS A 28 -7.61 6.04 -3.68
CA LYS A 28 -8.72 6.95 -3.33
C LYS A 28 -8.25 8.33 -2.91
N GLN A 29 -7.07 8.40 -2.31
CA GLN A 29 -6.40 9.63 -1.92
C GLN A 29 -4.91 9.47 -2.21
N PRO A 30 -4.17 10.58 -2.40
CA PRO A 30 -2.72 10.52 -2.57
C PRO A 30 -2.09 9.69 -1.45
N GLY A 31 -1.38 8.63 -1.81
CA GLY A 31 -0.77 7.72 -0.84
C GLY A 31 -1.74 6.84 -0.04
N HIS A 32 -2.98 6.65 -0.51
CA HIS A 32 -3.94 5.71 0.10
C HIS A 32 -4.52 4.77 -0.96
N PHE A 33 -4.16 3.50 -0.84
CA PHE A 33 -4.51 2.45 -1.77
C PHE A 33 -5.45 1.44 -1.13
N TYR A 34 -6.51 1.15 -1.87
CA TYR A 34 -7.55 0.21 -1.49
C TYR A 34 -7.57 -0.95 -2.46
N TYR A 35 -7.58 -2.18 -1.95
CA TYR A 35 -7.80 -3.36 -2.77
C TYR A 35 -9.13 -3.98 -2.37
N LYS A 36 -10.05 -4.13 -3.34
CA LYS A 36 -11.33 -4.83 -3.11
C LYS A 36 -12.14 -4.29 -1.90
N GLY A 37 -11.93 -3.03 -1.49
CA GLY A 37 -12.58 -2.39 -0.35
C GLY A 37 -11.83 -2.48 0.99
N LYS A 38 -10.66 -3.14 1.05
CA LYS A 38 -9.75 -3.11 2.20
C LYS A 38 -8.63 -2.10 1.96
N ASN A 39 -8.24 -1.36 2.99
CA ASN A 39 -7.05 -0.52 2.94
C ASN A 39 -5.83 -1.45 2.93
N VAL A 40 -5.04 -1.41 1.86
CA VAL A 40 -3.87 -2.29 1.69
C VAL A 40 -2.55 -1.58 1.86
N LEU A 41 -2.51 -0.29 1.54
CA LEU A 41 -1.29 0.50 1.66
C LEU A 41 -1.69 1.95 1.93
N HIS A 42 -1.12 2.51 2.98
CA HIS A 42 -1.26 3.93 3.26
C HIS A 42 0.07 4.55 3.69
N PHE A 43 0.30 5.79 3.27
CA PHE A 43 1.55 6.51 3.52
C PHE A 43 1.34 7.61 4.56
N HIS A 44 2.23 7.66 5.54
CA HIS A 44 2.29 8.68 6.57
C HIS A 44 3.64 9.38 6.56
N GLU A 45 3.65 10.71 6.68
CA GLU A 45 4.85 11.49 6.93
C GLU A 45 4.88 11.89 8.41
N GLU A 46 5.98 11.57 9.08
CA GLU A 46 6.20 12.00 10.45
C GLU A 46 7.65 12.46 10.64
N ASN A 47 7.79 13.75 10.92
CA ASN A 47 9.08 14.41 11.16
C ASN A 47 10.05 14.28 9.97
N GLY A 48 9.54 14.41 8.73
CA GLY A 48 10.34 14.29 7.51
C GLY A 48 10.76 12.86 7.17
N SER A 49 10.16 11.85 7.82
CA SER A 49 10.29 10.45 7.44
C SER A 49 8.97 9.92 6.94
N LEU A 50 8.99 9.29 5.77
CA LEU A 50 7.84 8.60 5.20
C LEU A 50 7.76 7.16 5.73
N PHE A 51 6.54 6.72 6.02
CA PHE A 51 6.20 5.37 6.46
C PHE A 51 5.09 4.82 5.57
N ALA A 52 5.19 3.55 5.24
CA ALA A 52 4.24 2.77 4.47
C ALA A 52 3.66 1.70 5.40
N ASP A 53 2.38 1.78 5.65
CA ASP A 53 1.64 0.81 6.44
C ASP A 53 0.88 -0.12 5.47
N ILE A 54 1.25 -1.39 5.49
CA ILE A 54 0.77 -2.48 4.62
C ILE A 54 0.01 -3.46 5.50
N GLY A 55 -1.32 -3.33 5.56
CA GLY A 55 -2.14 -4.11 6.50
C GLY A 55 -1.77 -3.79 7.95
N ASP A 56 -1.17 -4.76 8.64
CA ASP A 56 -0.69 -4.65 10.03
C ASP A 56 0.82 -4.32 10.12
N ASP A 57 1.51 -4.35 8.97
CA ASP A 57 2.97 -4.21 8.88
C ASP A 57 3.33 -2.75 8.54
N ARG A 58 4.13 -2.08 9.37
CA ARG A 58 4.62 -0.73 9.11
C ARG A 58 6.09 -0.74 8.72
N MET A 59 6.41 -0.15 7.57
CA MET A 59 7.78 -0.03 7.06
C MET A 59 8.16 1.43 6.82
N LYS A 60 9.40 1.80 7.14
CA LYS A 60 9.93 3.11 6.76
C LYS A 60 10.19 3.14 5.25
N VAL A 61 9.67 4.14 4.57
CA VAL A 61 9.89 4.34 3.13
C VAL A 61 11.27 4.91 2.93
N SER A 62 12.05 4.22 2.11
CA SER A 62 13.38 4.60 1.68
C SER A 62 13.54 4.19 0.24
N GLU A 63 14.26 4.98 -0.55
CA GLU A 63 14.51 4.71 -1.98
C GLU A 63 15.10 3.31 -2.22
N PHE A 64 15.88 2.81 -1.25
CA PHE A 64 16.47 1.46 -1.28
C PHE A 64 15.48 0.32 -1.00
N LEU A 65 14.32 0.62 -0.41
CA LEU A 65 13.31 -0.36 0.01
C LEU A 65 12.07 -0.39 -0.89
N TYR A 66 12.05 0.36 -1.99
CA TYR A 66 10.87 0.44 -2.87
C TYR A 66 10.46 -0.93 -3.41
N SER A 67 11.42 -1.74 -3.84
CA SER A 67 11.15 -3.09 -4.33
C SER A 67 10.56 -4.00 -3.25
N GLU A 68 11.04 -3.87 -2.01
CA GLU A 68 10.54 -4.66 -0.88
C GLU A 68 9.13 -4.24 -0.47
N ILE A 69 8.84 -2.93 -0.47
CA ILE A 69 7.50 -2.39 -0.20
C ILE A 69 6.50 -2.90 -1.25
N VAL A 70 6.83 -2.78 -2.54
CA VAL A 70 5.97 -3.28 -3.63
C VAL A 70 5.72 -4.77 -3.46
N ARG A 71 6.78 -5.56 -3.22
CA ARG A 71 6.68 -7.00 -3.02
C ARG A 71 5.79 -7.37 -1.84
N LYS A 72 5.93 -6.68 -0.70
CA LYS A 72 5.07 -6.86 0.47
C LYS A 72 3.61 -6.55 0.17
N VAL A 73 3.34 -5.47 -0.58
CA VAL A 73 1.98 -5.11 -1.01
C VAL A 73 1.38 -6.21 -1.90
N GLU A 74 2.14 -6.73 -2.86
CA GLU A 74 1.67 -7.83 -3.73
C GLU A 74 1.38 -9.11 -2.94
N ILE A 75 2.22 -9.45 -1.97
CA ILE A 75 1.99 -10.59 -1.06
C ILE A 75 0.70 -10.36 -0.27
N TYR A 76 0.54 -9.19 0.35
CA TYR A 76 -0.64 -8.89 1.16
C TYR A 76 -1.94 -8.90 0.34
N ILE A 77 -1.90 -8.40 -0.89
CA ILE A 77 -3.02 -8.50 -1.84
C ILE A 77 -3.35 -9.97 -2.11
N SER A 78 -2.33 -10.78 -2.39
CA SER A 78 -2.50 -12.22 -2.62
C SER A 78 -3.12 -12.92 -1.41
N GLU A 79 -2.71 -12.56 -0.19
CA GLU A 79 -3.31 -13.07 1.06
C GLU A 79 -4.79 -12.66 1.20
N ILE A 80 -5.15 -11.42 0.84
CA ILE A 80 -6.55 -10.96 0.82
C ILE A 80 -7.37 -11.75 -0.20
N GLU A 81 -6.81 -12.06 -1.37
CA GLU A 81 -7.49 -12.86 -2.38
C GLU A 81 -7.74 -14.30 -1.91
N LEU A 82 -6.73 -14.94 -1.33
CA LEU A 82 -6.84 -16.29 -0.77
C LEU A 82 -7.86 -16.34 0.38
N ALA A 83 -7.84 -15.35 1.29
CA ALA A 83 -8.79 -15.27 2.39
C ALA A 83 -10.23 -15.11 1.87
N ARG A 84 -10.45 -14.27 0.86
CA ARG A 84 -11.77 -14.08 0.25
C ARG A 84 -12.30 -15.31 -0.49
N ASP A 85 -11.43 -16.05 -1.16
CA ASP A 85 -11.83 -17.28 -1.86
C ASP A 85 -12.29 -18.35 -0.86
N SER A 86 -11.56 -18.48 0.25
CA SER A 86 -11.94 -19.37 1.37
C SER A 86 -13.29 -18.98 2.01
N GLU A 87 -13.57 -17.68 2.18
CA GLU A 87 -14.85 -17.19 2.70
C GLU A 87 -16.04 -17.46 1.75
N LYS A 88 -15.82 -17.53 0.43
CA LYS A 88 -16.88 -17.87 -0.54
C LYS A 88 -17.27 -19.35 -0.48
N ILE A 89 -16.32 -20.24 -0.22
CA ILE A 89 -16.57 -21.69 -0.15
C ILE A 89 -17.46 -22.05 1.05
N HIS A 90 -17.43 -21.27 2.13
CA HIS A 90 -18.21 -21.56 3.35
C HIS A 90 -19.63 -20.97 3.39
N ARG A 91 -20.06 -20.25 2.35
CA ARG A 91 -21.40 -19.65 2.23
C ARG A 91 -22.30 -20.32 1.18
N SER A 92 -21.89 -21.47 0.64
CA SER A 92 -22.66 -22.25 -0.35
C SER A 92 -23.33 -23.46 0.27
#